data_AF-A0A974GVH2-F1
#
_entry.id   AF-A0A974GVH2-F1
#
_cell.length_a   1.000
_cell.length_b   1.000
_cell.length_c   1.000
_cell.angle_alpha   90.00
_cell.angle_beta   90.00
_cell.angle_gamma   90.00
#
_symmetry.space_group_name_H-M   'P 1'
#
loop_
_entity.id
_entity.type
_entity.pdbx_description
1 polymer ?
#
loop_
_entity_poly.entity_id
_entity_poly.type
_entity_poly.pdbx_seq_one_letter_code
_entity_poly.pdbx_strand_id
1 'polypeptide(L)'
;MIQLPKYKKELRQAIIDEVNSCKDVVALRVIYNIANLFRRIYGTNEEFATTSESERERYYIIHSILGTNDMKLLKCINAFANSYLFKSKMRKEKSKNAS
;
A
#
# COMPACT_ATOMS: atom_id res chain seq x y z
N MET A 1 6.80 -25.84 -14.38
CA MET A 1 8.06 -25.12 -14.07
C MET A 1 7.69 -23.69 -13.73
N ILE A 2 8.02 -23.22 -12.51
CA ILE A 2 7.80 -21.82 -12.12
C ILE A 2 8.94 -21.01 -12.75
N GLN A 3 8.65 -20.19 -13.76
CA GLN A 3 9.65 -19.28 -14.32
C GLN A 3 10.06 -18.27 -13.24
N LEU A 4 11.31 -18.33 -12.80
CA LEU A 4 11.88 -17.31 -11.94
C LEU A 4 12.00 -16.00 -12.74
N PRO A 5 11.64 -14.84 -12.17
CA PRO A 5 11.73 -13.57 -12.88
C PRO A 5 13.18 -13.29 -13.32
N LYS A 6 13.36 -12.94 -14.59
CA LYS A 6 14.64 -12.65 -15.25
C LYS A 6 15.50 -11.61 -14.51
N TYR A 7 14.86 -10.75 -13.70
CA TYR A 7 15.47 -9.58 -13.04
C TYR A 7 15.50 -9.68 -11.51
N LYS A 8 15.47 -10.89 -10.93
CA LYS A 8 15.34 -11.07 -9.47
C LYS A 8 16.39 -10.32 -8.63
N LYS A 9 17.60 -10.14 -9.15
CA LYS A 9 18.67 -9.34 -8.51
C LYS A 9 18.47 -7.84 -8.68
N GLU A 10 18.10 -7.39 -9.88
CA GLU A 10 17.84 -5.98 -10.20
C GLU A 10 16.61 -5.44 -9.45
N LEU A 11 15.54 -6.24 -9.33
CA LEU A 11 14.36 -5.87 -8.56
C LEU A 11 14.70 -5.70 -7.07
N ARG A 12 15.51 -6.59 -6.50
CA ARG A 12 15.96 -6.45 -5.11
C ARG A 12 16.80 -5.18 -4.92
N GLN A 13 17.70 -4.89 -5.85
CA GLN A 13 18.51 -3.68 -5.79
C GLN A 13 17.65 -2.42 -5.90
N ALA A 14 16.71 -2.37 -6.85
CA ALA A 14 15.79 -1.24 -7.01
C ALA A 14 14.94 -1.00 -5.75
N ILE A 15 14.47 -2.07 -5.09
CA ILE A 15 13.75 -1.94 -3.81
C ILE A 15 14.67 -1.40 -2.73
N ILE A 16 15.90 -1.90 -2.61
CA ILE A 16 16.88 -1.42 -1.63
C ILE A 16 17.19 0.06 -1.87
N ASP A 17 17.41 0.46 -3.12
CA ASP A 17 17.73 1.84 -3.49
C ASP A 17 16.56 2.78 -3.15
N GLU A 18 15.32 2.38 -3.45
CA GLU A 18 14.12 3.17 -3.13
C GLU A 18 13.86 3.26 -1.62
N VAL A 19 14.07 2.17 -0.88
CA VAL A 19 13.94 2.17 0.59
C VAL A 19 14.99 3.08 1.23
N ASN A 20 16.24 3.03 0.75
CA ASN A 20 17.32 3.86 1.25
C ASN A 20 17.16 5.34 0.88
N SER A 21 16.53 5.64 -0.26
CA SER A 21 16.27 7.02 -0.70
C SER A 21 15.07 7.65 0.02
N CYS A 22 14.14 6.84 0.53
CA CYS A 22 12.96 7.30 1.24
C CYS A 22 13.29 7.81 2.66
N LYS A 23 13.22 9.13 2.86
CA LYS A 23 13.45 9.77 4.17
C LYS A 23 12.22 9.76 5.09
N ASP A 24 11.07 9.35 4.58
CA ASP A 24 9.80 9.31 5.34
C ASP A 24 9.61 7.93 5.99
N VAL A 25 9.95 7.84 7.27
CA VAL A 25 9.82 6.62 8.08
C VAL A 25 8.37 6.13 8.18
N VAL A 26 7.38 7.04 8.13
CA VAL A 26 5.97 6.68 8.18
C VAL A 26 5.55 6.03 6.87
N ALA A 27 5.96 6.62 5.74
CA ALA A 27 5.72 6.05 4.42
C ALA A 27 6.35 4.65 4.29
N LEU A 28 7.60 4.48 4.72
CA LEU A 28 8.28 3.18 4.74
C LEU A 28 7.53 2.14 5.57
N ARG A 29 7.02 2.51 6.74
CA ARG A 29 6.21 1.60 7.58
C ARG A 29 4.92 1.17 6.88
N VAL A 30 4.26 2.09 6.18
CA VAL A 30 3.04 1.78 5.40
C VAL A 30 3.37 0.83 4.25
N ILE A 31 4.43 1.10 3.49
CA ILE A 31 4.90 0.23 2.40
C ILE A 31 5.23 -1.16 2.91
N TYR A 32 5.96 -1.26 4.04
CA TYR A 32 6.25 -2.54 4.68
C TYR A 32 4.99 -3.31 5.07
N ASN A 33 3.99 -2.63 5.65
CA ASN A 33 2.74 -3.26 6.04
C ASN A 33 1.97 -3.81 4.84
N ILE A 34 1.94 -3.06 3.73
CA ILE A 34 1.32 -3.51 2.47
C ILE A 34 2.09 -4.73 1.92
N ALA A 35 3.41 -4.67 1.86
CA ALA A 35 4.24 -5.77 1.38
C ALA A 35 4.06 -7.03 2.24
N ASN A 36 4.01 -6.90 3.56
CA ASN A 36 3.79 -8.02 4.47
C ASN A 36 2.37 -8.61 4.33
N LEU A 37 1.36 -7.78 4.10
CA LEU A 37 -0.01 -8.24 3.81
C LEU A 37 -0.03 -9.11 2.54
N PHE A 38 0.57 -8.63 1.45
CA PHE A 38 0.69 -9.40 0.20
C PHE A 38 1.47 -10.69 0.42
N ARG A 39 2.58 -10.63 1.15
CA ARG A 39 3.41 -11.81 1.48
C ARG A 39 2.61 -12.86 2.24
N ARG A 40 1.79 -12.49 3.23
CA ARG A 40 0.95 -13.42 3.99
C ARG A 40 -0.16 -14.03 3.14
N ILE A 41 -0.76 -13.24 2.25
CA ILE A 41 -1.85 -13.71 1.39
C ILE A 41 -1.36 -14.68 0.32
N TYR A 42 -0.18 -14.42 -0.27
CA TYR A 42 0.48 -15.32 -1.22
C TYR A 42 1.41 -16.35 -0.54
N GLY A 43 1.41 -16.38 0.79
CA GLY A 43 2.29 -17.21 1.61
C GLY A 43 1.79 -18.65 1.71
N THR A 44 2.08 -19.30 2.82
CA THR A 44 1.53 -20.63 3.10
C THR A 44 0.04 -20.57 3.43
N ASN A 45 -0.65 -21.71 3.37
CA ASN A 45 -2.06 -21.79 3.79
C ASN A 45 -2.27 -21.35 5.24
N GLU A 46 -1.29 -21.61 6.12
CA GLU A 46 -1.30 -21.17 7.52
C GLU A 46 -1.19 -19.64 7.61
N GLU A 47 -0.28 -19.03 6.85
CA GLU A 47 -0.16 -17.57 6.82
C GLU A 47 -1.40 -16.89 6.27
N PHE A 48 -2.01 -17.45 5.22
CA PHE A 48 -3.28 -16.98 4.70
C PHE A 48 -4.41 -17.11 5.73
N ALA A 49 -4.51 -18.24 6.43
CA ALA A 49 -5.53 -18.49 7.44
C ALA A 49 -5.48 -17.48 8.61
N THR A 50 -4.29 -16.96 8.94
CA THR A 50 -4.14 -15.91 9.96
C THR A 50 -4.59 -14.52 9.50
N THR A 51 -4.93 -14.33 8.23
CA THR A 51 -5.41 -13.03 7.74
C THR A 51 -6.88 -12.82 8.08
N SER A 52 -7.16 -11.73 8.77
CA SER A 52 -8.54 -11.30 9.05
C SER A 52 -9.29 -10.97 7.75
N GLU A 53 -10.61 -10.92 7.84
CA GLU A 53 -11.46 -10.47 6.72
C GLU A 53 -11.11 -9.04 6.30
N SER A 54 -10.96 -8.12 7.27
CA SER A 54 -10.58 -6.74 6.99
C SER A 54 -9.21 -6.60 6.29
N GLU A 55 -8.27 -7.50 6.56
CA GLU A 55 -6.97 -7.51 5.88
C GLU A 55 -7.11 -8.03 4.44
N ARG A 56 -7.95 -9.04 4.22
CA ARG A 56 -8.27 -9.55 2.88
C ARG A 56 -8.99 -8.50 2.04
N GLU A 57 -9.95 -7.79 2.60
CA GLU A 57 -10.62 -6.66 1.92
C GLU A 57 -9.62 -5.58 1.50
N ARG A 58 -8.75 -5.14 2.43
CA ARG A 58 -7.70 -4.16 2.11
C ARG A 58 -6.79 -4.65 1.00
N TYR A 59 -6.41 -5.93 1.04
CA TYR A 59 -5.63 -6.53 -0.03
C TYR A 59 -6.36 -6.45 -1.37
N TYR A 60 -7.63 -6.84 -1.46
CA TYR A 60 -8.37 -6.80 -2.72
C TYR A 60 -8.48 -5.38 -3.27
N ILE A 61 -8.68 -4.39 -2.40
CA ILE A 61 -8.69 -2.98 -2.80
C ILE A 61 -7.33 -2.57 -3.38
N ILE A 62 -6.23 -2.83 -2.66
CA ILE A 62 -4.87 -2.47 -3.10
C ILE A 62 -4.52 -3.19 -4.40
N HIS A 63 -4.78 -4.51 -4.48
CA HIS A 63 -4.54 -5.31 -5.67
C HIS A 63 -5.32 -4.77 -6.88
N SER A 64 -6.60 -4.41 -6.69
CA SER A 64 -7.43 -3.83 -7.75
C SER A 64 -6.88 -2.50 -8.24
N ILE A 65 -6.43 -1.63 -7.32
CA ILE A 65 -5.81 -0.35 -7.68
C ILE A 65 -4.52 -0.58 -8.47
N LEU A 66 -3.63 -1.47 -7.99
CA LEU A 66 -2.36 -1.77 -8.65
C LEU A 66 -2.55 -2.41 -10.04
N GLY A 67 -3.60 -3.20 -10.23
CA GLY A 67 -3.96 -3.81 -11.51
C GLY A 67 -4.76 -2.90 -12.45
N THR A 68 -5.14 -1.69 -12.02
CA THR A 68 -5.93 -0.77 -12.82
C THR A 68 -5.06 -0.08 -13.87
N ASN A 69 -5.37 -0.30 -15.15
CA ASN A 69 -4.74 0.40 -16.27
C ASN A 69 -5.56 1.60 -16.80
N ASP A 70 -6.74 1.86 -16.23
CA ASP A 70 -7.57 3.01 -16.58
C ASP A 70 -7.09 4.27 -15.83
N MET A 71 -6.41 5.15 -16.57
CA MET A 71 -5.91 6.42 -16.04
C MET A 71 -7.01 7.38 -15.56
N LYS A 72 -8.23 7.32 -16.11
CA LYS A 72 -9.35 8.14 -15.62
C LYS A 72 -9.77 7.66 -14.24
N LEU A 73 -9.91 6.36 -14.07
CA LEU A 73 -10.24 5.76 -12.78
C LEU A 73 -9.16 6.06 -11.72
N LEU A 74 -7.88 5.91 -12.07
CA LEU A 74 -6.76 6.24 -11.17
C LEU A 74 -6.79 7.72 -10.73
N LYS A 75 -7.10 8.65 -11.65
CA LYS A 75 -7.26 10.08 -11.31
C LYS A 75 -8.41 10.30 -10.33
N CYS A 76 -9.55 9.64 -10.53
CA CYS A 76 -10.69 9.73 -9.61
C CYS A 76 -10.34 9.19 -8.22
N ILE A 77 -9.67 8.04 -8.14
CA ILE A 77 -9.21 7.45 -6.88
C ILE A 77 -8.26 8.40 -6.14
N ASN A 78 -7.29 8.98 -6.86
CA ASN A 78 -6.34 9.94 -6.29
C ASN A 78 -7.06 11.21 -5.78
N ALA A 79 -8.00 11.76 -6.56
CA ALA A 79 -8.78 12.93 -6.14
C ALA A 79 -9.61 12.64 -4.88
N PHE A 80 -10.26 11.46 -4.84
CA PHE A 80 -11.02 11.02 -3.67
C PHE A 80 -10.12 10.90 -2.43
N ALA A 81 -9.00 10.19 -2.52
CA ALA A 81 -8.06 9.99 -1.41
C ALA A 81 -7.53 11.33 -0.87
N ASN A 82 -7.13 12.24 -1.77
CA ASN A 82 -6.65 13.57 -1.38
C ASN A 82 -7.74 14.40 -0.71
N SER A 83 -8.99 14.33 -1.19
CA SER A 83 -10.11 15.03 -0.56
C SER A 83 -10.38 14.53 0.87
N TYR A 84 -10.21 13.23 1.11
CA TYR A 84 -10.39 12.63 2.43
C TYR A 84 -9.28 13.05 3.39
N LEU A 85 -8.02 13.02 2.92
CA LEU A 85 -6.87 13.48 3.69
C LEU A 85 -6.97 14.97 4.03
N PHE A 86 -7.40 15.81 3.07
CA PHE A 86 -7.58 17.24 3.30
C PHE A 86 -8.69 17.53 4.32
N LYS A 87 -9.85 16.85 4.21
CA LYS A 87 -10.93 16.95 5.20
C LYS A 87 -10.48 16.51 6.61
N SER A 88 -9.59 15.52 6.69
CA SER A 88 -9.05 15.05 7.98
C SER A 88 -8.13 16.08 8.66
N LYS A 89 -7.34 16.84 7.89
CA LYS A 89 -6.50 17.95 8.41
C LYS A 89 -7.36 19.10 8.94
N MET A 90 -8.37 19.52 8.17
CA MET A 90 -9.29 20.59 8.56
C MET A 90 -10.07 20.30 9.86
N ARG A 91 -10.44 19.04 10.10
CA ARG A 91 -11.10 18.63 11.37
C ARG A 91 -10.16 18.70 12.58
N LYS A 92 -8.87 18.36 12.41
CA LYS A 92 -7.87 18.44 13.48
C LYS A 92 -7.50 19.88 13.86
N GLU A 93 -7.50 20.80 12.90
CA GLU A 93 -7.24 22.23 13.16
C GLU A 93 -8.43 22.88 13.89
N LYS A 94 -9.67 22.55 13.51
CA LYS A 94 -10.86 23.04 14.23
C LYS A 94 -10.95 22.54 15.67
N SER A 95 -10.50 21.32 15.98
CA SER A 95 -10.51 20.81 17.36
C SER A 95 -9.42 21.41 18.24
N LYS A 96 -8.28 21.83 17.65
CA LYS A 96 -7.20 22.51 18.37
C LYS A 96 -7.51 23.97 18.70
N ASN A 97 -8.29 24.65 17.86
CA ASN A 97 -8.68 26.05 18.07
C ASN A 97 -9.96 26.22 18.91
N ALA A 98 -10.54 25.12 19.39
CA ALA A 98 -11.73 25.09 20.24
C ALA A 98 -11.42 24.60 21.67
N SER A 99 -10.14 24.41 22.01
CA SER A 99 -9.60 24.12 23.35
C SER A 99 -8.74 25.29 23.80
#